data_AF-A0A940P2Z2-F1
#
_entry.id   AF-A0A940P2Z2-F1
#
_cell.length_a   1.000
_cell.length_b   1.000
_cell.length_c   1.000
_cell.angle_alpha   90.00
_cell.angle_beta   90.00
_cell.angle_gamma   90.00
#
_symmetry.space_group_name_H-M   'P 1'
#
loop_
_entity.id
_entity.type
_entity.pdbx_description
1 polymer ?
#
loop_
_entity_poly.entity_id
_entity_poly.type
_entity_poly.pdbx_seq_one_letter_code
_entity_poly.pdbx_strand_id
1 'polypeptide(L)'
;KKALGARKCTILSQFLTEASVLTSIGGLIGVLTGIGLASIIANLLETPVAISGKAVAISVAFSIVVGIVFGLLPSIKASNLNPIDALRYE
;
A
#
# COMPACT_ATOMS: atom_id res chain seq x y z
N LYS A 1 14.38 -7.03 -17.75
CA LYS A 1 14.32 -5.59 -18.15
C LYS A 1 15.60 -4.79 -17.85
N LYS A 2 16.30 -5.02 -16.73
CA LYS A 2 17.63 -4.43 -16.47
C LYS A 2 18.71 -4.93 -17.46
N ALA A 3 18.50 -6.11 -18.05
CA ALA A 3 19.26 -6.67 -19.18
C ALA A 3 19.13 -5.89 -20.52
N LEU A 4 18.11 -5.03 -20.66
CA LEU A 4 17.83 -4.26 -21.90
C LEU A 4 18.33 -2.79 -21.82
N GLY A 5 19.10 -2.43 -20.79
CA GLY A 5 19.66 -1.06 -20.66
C GLY A 5 18.73 -0.02 -20.00
N ALA A 6 17.61 -0.45 -19.39
CA ALA A 6 16.72 0.47 -18.67
C ALA A 6 17.44 1.12 -17.47
N ARG A 7 17.50 2.47 -17.45
CA ARG A 7 18.09 3.24 -16.33
C ARG A 7 17.41 2.83 -15.01
N LYS A 8 18.20 2.74 -13.93
CA LYS A 8 17.69 2.41 -12.58
C LYS A 8 16.46 3.25 -12.19
N CYS A 9 16.42 4.53 -12.58
CA CYS A 9 15.29 5.42 -12.34
C CYS A 9 13.98 4.99 -13.03
N THR A 10 14.04 4.38 -14.22
CA THR A 10 12.84 3.92 -14.94
C THR A 10 12.19 2.73 -14.23
N ILE A 11 13.02 1.78 -13.77
CA ILE A 11 12.53 0.61 -13.02
C ILE A 11 11.96 1.05 -11.67
N LEU A 12 12.66 1.96 -10.97
CA LEU A 12 12.20 2.49 -9.70
C LEU A 12 10.85 3.22 -9.86
N SER A 13 10.70 4.07 -10.88
CA SER A 13 9.45 4.79 -11.13
C SER A 13 8.28 3.85 -11.46
N GLN A 14 8.51 2.78 -12.24
CA GLN A 14 7.46 1.79 -12.54
C GLN A 14 6.98 1.08 -11.26
N PHE A 15 7.91 0.59 -10.44
CA PHE A 15 7.57 -0.08 -9.19
C PHE A 15 6.90 0.87 -8.19
N LEU A 16 7.36 2.13 -8.08
CA LEU A 16 6.68 3.12 -7.26
C LEU A 16 5.26 3.38 -7.75
N THR A 17 5.05 3.46 -9.06
CA THR A 17 3.72 3.70 -9.64
C THR A 17 2.80 2.51 -9.38
N GLU A 18 3.25 1.27 -9.60
CA GLU A 18 2.49 0.07 -9.26
C GLU A 18 2.18 -0.01 -7.76
N ALA A 19 3.16 0.27 -6.91
CA ALA A 19 2.97 0.30 -5.46
C ALA A 19 1.98 1.40 -5.03
N SER A 20 2.06 2.59 -5.63
CA SER A 20 1.14 3.69 -5.35
C SER A 20 -0.28 3.36 -5.78
N VAL A 21 -0.46 2.76 -6.96
CA VAL A 21 -1.78 2.34 -7.45
C VAL A 21 -2.36 1.26 -6.53
N LEU A 22 -1.56 0.25 -6.19
CA LEU A 22 -1.99 -0.85 -5.31
C LEU A 22 -2.36 -0.35 -3.91
N THR A 23 -1.58 0.58 -3.36
CA THR A 23 -1.85 1.20 -2.05
C THR A 23 -3.12 2.05 -2.09
N SER A 24 -3.34 2.83 -3.15
CA SER A 24 -4.56 3.62 -3.32
C SER A 24 -5.81 2.75 -3.42
N ILE A 25 -5.75 1.65 -4.18
CA ILE A 25 -6.86 0.69 -4.28
C ILE A 25 -7.11 0.01 -2.93
N GLY A 26 -6.06 -0.44 -2.24
CA GLY A 26 -6.17 -1.05 -0.92
C GLY A 26 -6.75 -0.10 0.13
N GLY A 27 -6.34 1.18 0.11
CA GLY A 27 -6.88 2.22 0.99
C GLY A 27 -8.36 2.50 0.73
N LEU A 28 -8.77 2.60 -0.54
CA LEU A 28 -10.17 2.80 -0.90
C LEU A 28 -11.05 1.63 -0.43
N ILE A 29 -10.62 0.39 -0.68
CA ILE A 29 -11.32 -0.81 -0.22
C ILE A 29 -11.39 -0.82 1.32
N GLY A 30 -10.28 -0.54 2.01
CA GLY A 30 -10.23 -0.49 3.48
C GLY A 30 -11.21 0.52 4.08
N VAL A 31 -11.32 1.72 3.49
CA VAL A 31 -12.28 2.74 3.93
C VAL A 31 -13.72 2.27 3.73
N LEU A 32 -14.05 1.73 2.54
CA LEU A 32 -15.41 1.24 2.24
C LEU A 32 -15.80 0.09 3.18
N THR A 33 -14.92 -0.88 3.39
CA THR A 33 -15.17 -2.01 4.29
C THR A 33 -15.24 -1.55 5.75
N GLY A 34 -14.41 -0.60 6.16
CA GLY A 34 -14.44 -0.05 7.52
C GLY A 34 -15.74 0.67 7.85
N ILE A 35 -16.24 1.51 6.93
CA ILE A 35 -17.54 2.18 7.08
C ILE A 35 -18.67 1.15 7.08
N GLY A 36 -18.63 0.16 6.17
CA GLY A 36 -19.63 -0.90 6.08
C GLY A 36 -19.73 -1.72 7.36
N LEU A 37 -18.59 -2.19 7.88
CA LEU A 37 -18.52 -2.94 9.15
C LEU A 37 -19.00 -2.10 10.33
N ALA A 38 -18.58 -0.84 10.42
CA ALA A 38 -19.03 0.06 11.48
C ALA A 38 -20.55 0.22 11.47
N SER A 39 -21.16 0.38 10.29
CA SER A 39 -22.62 0.49 10.14
C SER A 39 -23.36 -0.81 10.50
N ILE A 40 -22.83 -1.97 10.10
CA ILE A 40 -23.42 -3.27 10.45
C ILE A 40 -23.38 -3.51 11.96
N ILE A 41 -22.22 -3.26 12.59
CA ILE A 41 -22.04 -3.39 14.04
C ILE A 41 -22.97 -2.43 14.80
N ALA A 42 -23.14 -1.21 14.30
CA ALA A 42 -24.06 -0.22 14.87
C ALA A 42 -25.51 -0.72 14.91
N ASN A 43 -25.98 -1.25 13.79
CA ASN A 43 -27.34 -1.77 13.66
C ASN A 43 -27.53 -3.00 14.54
N LEU A 44 -26.49 -3.84 14.71
CA LEU A 44 -26.59 -5.06 15.50
C LEU A 44 -26.57 -4.81 17.01
N LEU A 45 -25.83 -3.80 17.47
CA LEU A 45 -25.69 -3.48 18.89
C LEU A 45 -26.71 -2.43 19.38
N GLU A 46 -27.52 -1.83 18.49
CA GLU A 46 -28.41 -0.68 18.77
C GLU A 46 -27.70 0.51 19.46
N THR A 47 -26.38 0.51 19.44
CA THR A 47 -25.55 1.55 20.05
C THR A 47 -25.26 2.64 19.01
N PRO A 48 -25.38 3.93 19.37
CA PRO A 48 -24.97 5.00 18.49
C PRO A 48 -23.49 4.85 18.15
N VAL A 49 -23.16 4.88 16.85
CA VAL A 49 -21.76 4.85 16.40
C VAL A 49 -21.09 6.14 16.86
N ALA A 50 -20.36 6.06 17.97
CA ALA A 50 -19.49 7.13 18.41
C ALA A 50 -18.19 7.08 17.59
N ILE A 51 -18.22 7.64 16.38
CA ILE A 51 -17.01 7.81 15.56
C ILE A 51 -16.12 8.84 16.25
N SER A 52 -15.13 8.38 17.01
CA SER A 52 -14.16 9.27 17.64
C SER A 52 -13.21 9.84 16.58
N GLY A 53 -13.16 11.17 16.45
CA GLY A 53 -12.21 11.83 15.54
C GLY A 53 -10.75 11.42 15.79
N LYS A 54 -10.40 11.08 17.04
CA LYS A 54 -9.08 10.52 17.39
C LYS A 54 -8.86 9.14 16.78
N ALA A 55 -9.86 8.26 16.83
CA ALA A 55 -9.78 6.92 16.24
C ALA A 55 -9.68 6.99 14.71
N VAL A 56 -10.41 7.90 14.07
CA VAL A 56 -10.29 8.17 12.63
C VAL A 56 -8.88 8.64 12.28
N ALA A 57 -8.34 9.62 13.01
CA ALA A 57 -6.99 10.13 12.78
C ALA A 57 -5.92 9.03 12.92
N ILE A 58 -6.02 8.19 13.96
CA ILE A 58 -5.11 7.06 14.17
C ILE A 58 -5.23 6.03 13.05
N SER A 59 -6.46 5.69 12.64
CA SER A 59 -6.70 4.75 11.54
C SER A 59 -6.12 5.24 10.22
N VAL A 60 -6.28 6.52 9.90
CA VAL A 60 -5.71 7.13 8.69
C VAL A 60 -4.19 7.13 8.76
N ALA A 61 -3.60 7.56 9.88
CA ALA A 61 -2.16 7.56 10.07
C ALA A 61 -1.56 6.16 9.94
N PHE A 62 -2.20 5.15 10.54
CA PHE A 62 -1.79 3.76 10.42
C PHE A 62 -1.84 3.27 8.97
N SER A 63 -2.92 3.56 8.23
CA SER A 63 -3.03 3.19 6.82
C SER A 63 -1.94 3.82 5.95
N ILE A 64 -1.59 5.08 6.21
CA ILE A 64 -0.51 5.79 5.51
C ILE A 64 0.83 5.11 5.79
N VAL A 65 1.14 4.83 7.05
CA VAL A 65 2.38 4.16 7.45
C VAL A 65 2.51 2.79 6.78
N VAL A 66 1.46 1.97 6.84
CA VAL A 66 1.43 0.66 6.18
C VAL A 66 1.66 0.80 4.67
N GLY A 67 0.96 1.74 4.01
CA GLY A 67 1.14 2.00 2.58
C GLY A 67 2.56 2.41 2.19
N ILE A 68 3.18 3.29 2.97
CA ILE A 68 4.57 3.72 2.76
C ILE A 68 5.54 2.56 2.96
N VAL A 69 5.41 1.80 4.06
CA VAL A 69 6.30 0.68 4.37
C VAL A 69 6.25 -0.39 3.27
N PHE A 70 5.05 -0.81 2.89
CA PHE A 70 4.87 -1.83 1.86
C PHE A 70 5.10 -1.32 0.44
N GLY A 71 5.08 -0.01 0.17
CA GLY A 71 5.44 0.54 -1.14
C GLY A 71 6.94 0.80 -1.29
N LEU A 72 7.60 1.28 -0.24
CA LEU A 72 8.99 1.72 -0.26
C LEU A 72 9.97 0.54 -0.12
N LEU A 73 9.74 -0.39 0.82
CA LEU A 73 10.62 -1.53 1.05
C LEU A 73 10.83 -2.42 -0.19
N PRO A 74 9.77 -2.88 -0.91
CA PRO A 74 9.98 -3.70 -2.11
C PRO A 74 10.59 -2.88 -3.25
N SER A 75 10.28 -1.59 -3.38
CA SER A 75 10.86 -0.72 -4.41
C SER A 75 12.37 -0.55 -4.24
N ILE A 76 12.84 -0.38 -3.00
CA ILE A 76 14.28 -0.33 -2.69
C ILE A 76 14.94 -1.69 -2.98
N LYS A 77 14.30 -2.80 -2.63
CA LYS A 77 14.83 -4.14 -2.90
C LYS A 77 14.94 -4.43 -4.40
N ALA A 78 13.93 -4.04 -5.20
CA ALA A 78 13.90 -4.23 -6.65
C ALA A 78 14.93 -3.37 -7.39
N SER A 79 15.15 -2.13 -6.95
CA SER A 79 16.11 -1.22 -7.58
C SER A 79 17.58 -1.59 -7.30
N ASN A 80 17.84 -2.16 -6.12
CA ASN A 80 19.17 -2.66 -5.74
C ASN A 80 19.49 -4.07 -6.25
N LEU A 81 18.54 -4.80 -6.84
CA LEU A 81 18.82 -6.13 -7.41
C LEU A 81 19.85 -6.03 -8.54
N ASN A 82 21.00 -6.68 -8.40
CA ASN A 82 22.04 -6.61 -9.42
C ASN A 82 21.57 -7.32 -10.70
N PRO A 83 21.66 -6.66 -11.88
CA PRO A 83 21.22 -7.24 -13.16
C PRO A 83 22.00 -8.50 -13.55
N ILE A 84 23.18 -8.71 -12.95
CA ILE A 84 24.09 -9.81 -13.24
C ILE A 84 23.60 -11.13 -12.59
N ASP A 85 22.96 -11.07 -11.42
CA ASP A 85 22.43 -12.29 -10.75
C ASP A 85 21.11 -12.77 -11.36
N ALA A 86 20.33 -11.87 -11.96
CA ALA A 86 19.06 -12.21 -12.61
C ALA A 86 19.23 -12.94 -13.97
N LEU A 87 20.46 -12.96 -14.51
CA LEU A 87 20.83 -13.62 -15.77
C LEU A 87 21.61 -14.92 -15.56
N ARG A 88 21.93 -15.28 -14.31
CA ARG A 88 22.77 -16.44 -13.98
C ARG A 88 21.98 -17.59 -13.36
N TYR A 89 20.69 -17.40 -13.17
CA TYR A 89 19.73 -18.42 -12.76
C TYR A 89 18.92 -18.98 -13.93
N GLU A 90 19.28 -18.61 -15.17
CA GLU A 90 18.92 -19.31 -16.40
C GLU A 90 20.17 -19.45 -17.28
#